data_AF-A0A2V9LV26-F1
#
_entry.id   AF-A0A2V9LV26-F1
#
_cell.length_a   1.000
_cell.length_b   1.000
_cell.length_c   1.000
_cell.angle_alpha   90.00
_cell.angle_beta   90.00
_cell.angle_gamma   90.00
#
_symmetry.space_group_name_H-M   'P 1'
#
loop_
_entity.id
_entity.type
_entity.pdbx_description
1 polymer ?
#
loop_
_entity_poly.entity_id
_entity_poly.type
_entity_poly.pdbx_seq_one_letter_code
_entity_poly.pdbx_strand_id
1 'polypeptide(L)'
;DLAQAYVDKTIPAAMQELTKSMGPGKMFVPPISCAGGRTGAPAAANSQSVSCAQLDADVSLQWLETPTVEFPGSASQPGKLPYTLRLIVFVDPSGKVKVDKDGNVDKDFFKKAKDASKNWKTTIPKAGGKPVSVSFPLAITFQR
;
A
#
# COMPACT_ATOMS: atom_id res chain seq x y z
N ASP A 1 21.96 16.32 17.52
CA ASP A 1 22.05 14.92 17.10
C ASP A 1 22.31 14.87 15.60
N LEU A 2 23.52 14.46 15.18
CA LEU A 2 23.92 14.43 13.76
C LEU A 2 23.19 13.34 12.96
N ALA A 3 22.72 12.28 13.63
CA ALA A 3 22.00 11.19 12.99
C ALA A 3 20.57 11.62 12.63
N GLN A 4 19.87 12.34 13.53
CA GLN A 4 18.56 12.92 13.22
C GLN A 4 18.62 13.90 12.04
N ALA A 5 19.61 14.80 12.02
CA ALA A 5 19.77 15.75 10.92
C ALA A 5 20.10 15.08 9.58
N TYR A 6 20.83 13.95 9.61
CA TYR A 6 21.11 13.16 8.41
C TYR A 6 19.86 12.42 7.91
N VAL A 7 19.07 11.83 8.81
CA VAL A 7 17.79 11.17 8.50
C VAL A 7 16.79 12.19 7.92
N ASP A 8 16.65 13.35 8.56
CA ASP A 8 15.70 14.40 8.18
C ASP A 8 16.03 15.05 6.82
N LYS A 9 17.30 15.04 6.40
CA LYS A 9 17.72 15.63 5.12
C LYS A 9 17.89 14.61 4.01
N THR A 10 18.47 13.46 4.31
CA THR A 10 18.88 12.49 3.29
C THR A 10 17.70 11.66 2.81
N ILE A 11 16.74 11.33 3.69
CA ILE A 11 15.57 10.54 3.30
C ILE A 11 14.64 11.34 2.37
N PRO A 12 14.28 12.62 2.67
CA PRO A 12 13.47 13.39 1.73
C PRO A 12 14.17 13.65 0.40
N ALA A 13 15.48 13.89 0.40
CA ALA A 13 16.26 14.06 -0.83
C ALA A 13 16.28 12.78 -1.68
N ALA A 14 16.51 11.62 -1.06
CA ALA A 14 16.45 10.33 -1.75
C ALA A 14 15.05 10.02 -2.30
N MET A 15 13.99 10.38 -1.56
CA MET A 15 12.60 10.25 -2.03
C MET A 15 12.29 11.20 -3.18
N GLN A 16 12.82 12.43 -3.17
CA GLN A 16 12.70 13.36 -4.29
C GLN A 16 13.42 12.86 -5.53
N GLU A 17 14.64 12.32 -5.40
CA GLU A 17 15.38 11.72 -6.53
C GLU A 17 14.67 10.47 -7.09
N LEU A 18 14.12 9.62 -6.22
CA LEU A 18 13.28 8.49 -6.64
C LEU A 18 12.02 8.96 -7.38
N THR A 19 11.40 10.05 -6.92
CA THR A 19 10.24 10.66 -7.60
C THR A 19 10.63 11.29 -8.95
N LYS A 20 11.84 11.85 -9.09
CA LYS A 20 12.37 12.36 -10.37
C LYS A 20 12.68 11.25 -11.36
N SER A 21 13.12 10.08 -10.88
CA SER A 21 13.37 8.88 -11.71
C SER A 21 12.08 8.22 -12.20
N MET A 22 10.97 8.46 -11.48
CA MET A 22 9.64 8.11 -11.93
C MET A 22 9.16 9.15 -12.93
N GLY A 23 8.80 8.70 -14.14
CA GLY A 23 8.14 9.56 -15.10
C GLY A 23 6.96 10.31 -14.47
N PRO A 24 6.68 11.55 -14.91
CA PRO A 24 5.67 12.41 -14.29
C PRO A 24 4.32 11.68 -14.22
N GLY A 25 3.70 11.70 -13.04
CA GLY A 25 2.34 11.16 -12.86
C GLY A 25 2.27 9.74 -12.29
N LYS A 26 3.23 9.33 -11.46
CA LYS A 26 3.11 8.12 -10.63
C LYS A 26 3.34 8.44 -9.14
N MET A 27 2.66 7.71 -8.27
CA MET A 27 2.79 7.80 -6.81
C MET A 27 3.29 6.48 -6.25
N PHE A 28 4.19 6.53 -5.27
CA PHE A 28 4.61 5.34 -4.54
C PHE A 28 3.49 4.80 -3.66
N VAL A 29 3.35 3.48 -3.66
CA VAL A 29 2.51 2.80 -2.68
C VAL A 29 3.28 2.78 -1.35
N PRO A 30 2.67 3.20 -0.23
CA PRO A 30 3.35 3.18 1.06
C PRO A 30 3.82 1.78 1.47
N PRO A 31 4.89 1.67 2.27
CA PRO A 31 5.31 0.41 2.87
C PRO A 31 4.15 -0.28 3.60
N ILE A 32 4.12 -1.61 3.56
CA ILE A 32 3.19 -2.41 4.35
C ILE A 32 3.55 -2.21 5.82
N SER A 33 2.63 -1.63 6.60
CA SER A 33 2.79 -1.49 8.04
C SER A 33 1.82 -2.42 8.76
N CYS A 34 2.37 -3.45 9.39
CA CYS A 34 1.66 -4.36 10.28
C CYS A 34 1.66 -3.81 11.71
N ALA A 35 1.33 -2.53 11.91
CA ALA A 35 1.21 -1.97 13.25
C ALA A 35 -0.12 -2.43 13.87
N GLY A 36 -0.05 -3.26 14.92
CA GLY A 36 -1.20 -3.65 15.72
C GLY A 36 -1.92 -2.41 16.25
N GLY A 37 -3.15 -2.16 15.80
CA GLY A 37 -3.98 -1.08 16.35
C GLY A 37 -4.67 -0.21 15.31
N ARG A 38 -5.58 -0.79 14.52
CA ARG A 38 -6.85 -0.11 14.22
C ARG A 38 -7.98 -1.12 14.35
N THR A 39 -8.60 -1.12 15.52
CA THR A 39 -9.94 -1.64 15.77
C THR A 39 -10.92 -0.85 14.90
N GLY A 40 -11.31 -1.45 13.78
CA GLY A 40 -12.26 -0.89 12.83
C GLY A 40 -12.71 -1.96 11.84
N ALA A 41 -13.57 -2.86 12.33
CA ALA A 41 -14.37 -3.87 11.63
C ALA A 41 -13.72 -4.64 10.45
N PRO A 42 -13.32 -5.91 10.64
CA PRO A 42 -13.19 -6.85 9.53
C PRO A 42 -14.54 -7.57 9.32
N ALA A 43 -15.24 -7.30 8.22
CA ALA A 43 -16.28 -8.18 7.63
C ALA A 43 -16.78 -7.54 6.32
N ALA A 44 -16.82 -8.16 5.15
CA ALA A 44 -16.50 -9.50 4.65
C ALA A 44 -16.20 -9.37 3.13
N ALA A 45 -15.30 -10.14 2.53
CA ALA A 45 -15.68 -11.32 1.76
C ALA A 45 -14.48 -12.30 1.66
N ASN A 46 -14.53 -13.33 2.51
CA ASN A 46 -13.76 -14.58 2.55
C ASN A 46 -13.27 -14.78 3.99
N SER A 47 -13.99 -15.63 4.73
CA SER A 47 -13.87 -15.93 6.17
C SER A 47 -12.56 -16.64 6.58
N GLN A 48 -11.44 -16.39 5.90
CA GLN A 48 -10.18 -17.11 6.08
C GLN A 48 -8.93 -16.22 6.06
N SER A 49 -9.04 -14.89 6.02
CA SER A 49 -7.88 -14.01 6.16
C SER A 49 -7.54 -13.73 7.64
N VAL A 50 -6.27 -13.89 8.00
CA VAL A 50 -5.75 -13.46 9.29
C VAL A 50 -5.39 -11.97 9.22
N SER A 51 -5.36 -11.31 10.37
CA SER A 51 -4.84 -9.95 10.46
C SER A 51 -3.31 -9.96 10.37
N CYS A 52 -2.70 -8.87 9.92
CA CYS A 52 -1.25 -8.72 9.85
C CYS A 52 -0.53 -8.97 11.19
N ALA A 53 -1.20 -8.77 12.32
CA ALA A 53 -0.62 -9.00 13.65
C ALA A 53 -0.44 -10.48 14.00
N GLN A 54 -0.99 -11.39 13.19
CA GLN A 54 -0.95 -12.85 13.40
C GLN A 54 0.09 -13.54 12.50
N LEU A 55 0.88 -12.77 11.74
CA LEU A 55 1.95 -13.31 10.90
C LEU A 55 3.19 -13.65 11.72
N ASP A 56 3.97 -14.61 11.23
CA ASP A 56 5.24 -15.03 11.82
C ASP A 56 6.23 -13.85 11.87
N ALA A 57 6.90 -13.65 13.02
CA ALA A 57 7.77 -12.50 13.25
C ALA A 57 9.00 -12.48 12.33
N ASP A 58 9.47 -13.65 11.90
CA ASP A 58 10.57 -13.85 10.96
C ASP A 58 10.14 -13.67 9.48
N VAL A 59 8.83 -13.61 9.21
CA VAL A 59 8.27 -13.41 7.86
C VAL A 59 7.45 -12.13 7.82
N SER A 60 8.16 -11.01 7.75
CA SER A 60 7.55 -9.69 7.59
C SER A 60 6.88 -9.58 6.22
N LEU A 61 5.57 -9.30 6.20
CA LEU A 61 4.85 -8.99 4.97
C LEU A 61 5.38 -7.68 4.37
N GLN A 62 6.05 -7.78 3.22
CA GLN A 62 6.68 -6.64 2.55
C GLN A 62 6.39 -6.65 1.05
N TRP A 63 6.45 -5.47 0.44
CA TRP A 63 6.53 -5.37 -1.02
C TRP A 63 7.89 -5.88 -1.48
N LEU A 64 7.93 -6.78 -2.47
CA LEU A 64 9.19 -7.29 -3.04
C LEU A 64 9.88 -6.28 -3.97
N GLU A 65 9.13 -5.28 -4.42
CA GLU A 65 9.60 -4.18 -5.26
C GLU A 65 9.06 -2.87 -4.65
N THR A 66 9.26 -1.73 -5.33
CA THR A 66 8.62 -0.47 -4.94
C THR A 66 7.36 -0.26 -5.78
N PRO A 67 6.16 -0.70 -5.34
CA PRO A 67 4.95 -0.58 -6.14
C PRO A 67 4.55 0.88 -6.33
N THR A 68 3.97 1.15 -7.49
CA THR A 68 3.53 2.50 -7.87
C THR A 68 2.10 2.47 -8.41
N VAL A 69 1.43 3.62 -8.37
CA VAL A 69 0.12 3.84 -8.97
C VAL A 69 0.18 5.10 -9.81
N GLU A 70 -0.34 5.02 -11.03
CA GLU A 70 -0.43 6.20 -11.89
C GLU A 70 -1.52 7.15 -11.41
N PHE A 71 -1.30 8.45 -11.57
CA PHE A 71 -2.34 9.44 -11.39
C PHE A 71 -3.45 9.22 -12.43
N PRO A 72 -4.73 9.20 -12.05
CA PRO A 72 -5.81 9.20 -13.03
C PRO A 72 -5.86 10.54 -13.77
N GLY A 73 -6.46 10.56 -14.96
CA GLY A 73 -6.64 11.79 -15.73
C GLY A 73 -7.43 12.86 -14.97
N SER A 74 -8.39 12.45 -14.13
CA SER A 74 -9.16 13.36 -13.27
C SER A 74 -8.31 14.06 -12.21
N ALA A 75 -7.12 13.56 -11.87
CA ALA A 75 -6.22 14.22 -10.92
C ALA A 75 -5.67 15.57 -11.42
N SER A 76 -5.82 15.89 -12.72
CA SER A 76 -5.49 17.21 -13.27
C SER A 76 -6.62 18.23 -13.09
N GLN A 77 -7.80 17.83 -12.60
CA GLN A 77 -8.91 18.75 -12.35
C GLN A 77 -8.63 19.65 -11.14
N PRO A 78 -9.00 20.95 -11.19
CA PRO A 78 -8.88 21.85 -10.04
C PRO A 78 -9.58 21.29 -8.80
N GLY A 79 -8.90 21.34 -7.65
CA GLY A 79 -9.44 20.87 -6.37
C GLY A 79 -9.48 19.34 -6.19
N LYS A 80 -8.98 18.56 -7.16
CA LYS A 80 -8.96 17.09 -7.04
C LYS A 80 -7.85 16.56 -6.14
N LEU A 81 -6.74 17.29 -6.04
CA LEU A 81 -5.59 16.94 -5.21
C LEU A 81 -5.43 17.99 -4.08
N PRO A 82 -4.88 17.60 -2.91
CA PRO A 82 -4.46 16.25 -2.55
C PRO A 82 -5.64 15.30 -2.33
N TYR A 83 -5.46 14.02 -2.63
CA TYR A 83 -6.48 12.99 -2.42
C TYR A 83 -5.88 11.73 -1.81
N THR A 84 -6.52 11.21 -0.75
CA THR A 84 -6.13 9.95 -0.12
C THR A 84 -7.10 8.84 -0.51
N LEU A 85 -6.60 7.89 -1.31
CA LEU A 85 -7.33 6.67 -1.65
C LEU A 85 -7.17 5.65 -0.53
N ARG A 86 -8.29 5.23 0.07
CA ARG A 86 -8.34 4.17 1.10
C ARG A 86 -8.75 2.84 0.46
N LEU A 87 -7.96 1.79 0.71
CA LEU A 87 -8.14 0.47 0.15
C LEU A 87 -8.07 -0.59 1.25
N ILE A 88 -8.73 -1.72 1.03
CA ILE A 88 -8.42 -2.96 1.72
C ILE A 88 -7.59 -3.83 0.76
N VAL A 89 -6.39 -4.17 1.17
CA VAL A 89 -5.48 -5.07 0.44
C VAL A 89 -5.69 -6.48 0.94
N PHE A 90 -5.79 -7.43 0.02
CA PHE A 90 -5.83 -8.86 0.29
C PHE A 90 -4.63 -9.52 -0.36
N VAL A 91 -3.88 -10.29 0.41
CA VAL A 91 -2.77 -11.12 -0.07
C VAL A 91 -3.13 -12.56 0.21
N ASP A 92 -3.13 -13.38 -0.85
CA ASP A 92 -3.43 -14.81 -0.71
C ASP A 92 -2.19 -15.62 -0.30
N PRO A 93 -2.32 -16.93 0.00
CA PRO A 93 -1.21 -17.78 0.43
C PRO A 93 -0.10 -17.95 -0.62
N SER A 94 -0.30 -17.49 -1.87
CA SER A 94 0.72 -17.46 -2.91
C SER A 94 1.45 -16.11 -3.00
N GLY A 95 1.07 -15.12 -2.18
CA GLY A 95 1.60 -13.76 -2.23
C GLY A 95 0.93 -12.87 -3.29
N LYS A 96 -0.17 -13.33 -3.90
CA LYS A 96 -0.89 -12.56 -4.93
C LYS A 96 -1.78 -11.51 -4.29
N VAL A 97 -1.72 -10.30 -4.84
CA VAL A 97 -2.40 -9.13 -4.31
C VAL A 97 -3.74 -8.87 -5.02
N LYS A 98 -4.76 -8.54 -4.24
CA LYS A 98 -6.03 -7.97 -4.68
C LYS A 98 -6.34 -6.75 -3.82
N VAL A 99 -7.05 -5.78 -4.37
CA VAL A 99 -7.49 -4.59 -3.64
C VAL A 99 -8.99 -4.40 -3.78
N ASP A 100 -9.61 -3.94 -2.71
CA ASP A 100 -10.99 -3.48 -2.67
C ASP A 100 -11.07 -2.09 -2.04
N LYS A 101 -12.24 -1.45 -2.18
CA LYS A 101 -12.49 -0.12 -1.63
C LYS A 101 -12.67 -0.19 -0.12
N ASP A 102 -12.04 0.73 0.59
CA ASP A 102 -12.36 1.01 1.99
C ASP A 102 -13.30 2.23 2.04
N GLY A 103 -14.60 1.96 2.08
CA GLY A 103 -15.65 2.99 2.06
C GLY A 103 -15.90 3.62 0.69
N ASN A 104 -16.33 4.88 0.68
CA ASN A 104 -16.61 5.62 -0.55
C ASN A 104 -15.31 6.25 -1.09
N VAL A 105 -14.87 5.79 -2.26
CA VAL A 105 -13.66 6.28 -2.93
C VAL A 105 -13.93 6.68 -4.36
N ASP A 106 -13.15 7.64 -4.85
CA ASP A 106 -13.13 8.04 -6.24
C ASP A 106 -12.85 6.86 -7.18
N LYS A 107 -13.68 6.72 -8.21
CA LYS A 107 -13.67 5.58 -9.14
C LYS A 107 -12.41 5.56 -10.00
N ASP A 108 -11.88 6.71 -10.40
CA ASP A 108 -10.72 6.77 -11.29
C ASP A 108 -9.43 6.43 -10.54
N PHE A 109 -9.28 6.96 -9.32
CA PHE A 109 -8.17 6.61 -8.44
C PHE A 109 -8.20 5.12 -8.07
N PHE A 110 -9.38 4.60 -7.72
CA PHE A 110 -9.54 3.18 -7.44
C PHE A 110 -9.23 2.31 -8.67
N LYS A 111 -9.67 2.71 -9.87
CA LYS A 111 -9.36 1.98 -11.10
C LYS A 111 -7.86 1.90 -11.33
N LYS A 112 -7.13 3.02 -11.21
CA LYS A 112 -5.66 3.04 -11.34
C LYS A 112 -4.98 2.15 -10.31
N ALA A 113 -5.41 2.17 -9.05
CA ALA A 113 -4.87 1.29 -8.02
C ALA A 113 -5.15 -0.19 -8.30
N LYS A 114 -6.37 -0.53 -8.74
CA LYS A 114 -6.75 -1.92 -9.09
C LYS A 114 -6.01 -2.46 -10.31
N ASP A 115 -5.72 -1.61 -11.28
CA ASP A 115 -4.91 -2.00 -12.44
C ASP A 115 -3.44 -2.16 -12.06
N ALA A 116 -2.90 -1.26 -11.23
CA ALA A 116 -1.54 -1.38 -10.71
C ALA A 116 -1.35 -2.61 -9.81
N SER A 117 -2.35 -2.94 -8.97
CA SER A 117 -2.24 -4.04 -7.99
C SER A 117 -2.04 -5.41 -8.62
N LYS A 118 -2.37 -5.57 -9.91
CA LYS A 118 -2.11 -6.81 -10.66
C LYS A 118 -0.62 -7.13 -10.78
N ASN A 119 0.23 -6.10 -10.69
CA ASN A 119 1.68 -6.21 -10.80
C ASN A 119 2.38 -6.07 -9.44
N TRP A 120 1.65 -5.78 -8.36
CA TRP A 120 2.26 -5.71 -7.04
C TRP A 120 2.66 -7.10 -6.57
N LYS A 121 3.87 -7.19 -6.01
CA LYS A 121 4.44 -8.43 -5.48
C LYS A 121 4.69 -8.27 -4.00
N THR A 122 4.33 -9.29 -3.24
CA THR A 122 4.59 -9.34 -1.80
C THR A 122 5.34 -10.61 -1.45
N THR A 123 6.03 -10.59 -0.32
CA THR A 123 6.48 -11.81 0.34
C THR A 123 5.28 -12.72 0.64
N ILE A 124 5.46 -14.04 0.63
CA ILE A 124 4.40 -14.98 1.02
C ILE A 124 4.11 -14.82 2.53
N PRO A 125 2.91 -14.39 2.93
CA PRO A 125 2.54 -14.29 4.35
C PRO A 125 2.48 -15.69 4.97
N LYS A 126 3.07 -15.85 6.16
CA LYS A 126 3.04 -17.11 6.92
C LYS A 126 2.56 -16.90 8.35
N ALA A 127 1.88 -17.89 8.90
CA ALA A 127 1.54 -17.99 10.32
C ALA A 127 1.72 -19.45 10.77
N GLY A 128 2.46 -19.67 11.84
CA GLY A 128 2.85 -21.01 12.29
C GLY A 128 3.63 -21.78 11.23
N GLY A 129 4.44 -21.10 10.42
CA GLY A 129 5.24 -21.67 9.33
C GLY A 129 4.44 -22.03 8.08
N LYS A 130 3.12 -21.80 8.05
CA LYS A 130 2.24 -22.15 6.92
C LYS A 130 1.80 -20.91 6.16
N PRO A 131 1.74 -20.94 4.82
CA PRO A 131 1.17 -19.85 4.03
C PRO A 131 -0.29 -19.57 4.40
N VAL A 132 -0.65 -18.30 4.57
CA VAL A 132 -2.00 -17.86 4.98
C VAL A 132 -2.53 -16.75 4.08
N SER A 133 -3.83 -16.48 4.14
CA SER A 133 -4.38 -15.25 3.55
C SER A 133 -4.31 -14.12 4.57
N VAL A 134 -3.98 -12.90 4.15
CA VAL A 134 -3.95 -11.72 5.02
C VAL A 134 -4.66 -10.55 4.37
N SER A 135 -5.32 -9.73 5.18
CA SER A 135 -5.94 -8.49 4.73
C SER A 135 -5.59 -7.31 5.62
N PHE A 136 -5.34 -6.15 5.03
CA PHE A 136 -4.98 -4.94 5.77
C PHE A 136 -5.40 -3.66 5.04
N PRO A 137 -5.69 -2.56 5.78
CA PRO A 137 -5.98 -1.28 5.17
C PRO A 137 -4.72 -0.63 4.60
N LEU A 138 -4.87 0.07 3.47
CA LEU A 138 -3.81 0.83 2.80
C LEU A 138 -4.35 2.21 2.40
N ALA A 139 -3.59 3.26 2.68
CA ALA A 139 -3.94 4.63 2.31
C ALA A 139 -2.86 5.21 1.39
N ILE A 140 -3.20 5.47 0.12
CA ILE A 140 -2.28 6.08 -0.86
C ILE A 140 -2.65 7.55 -1.01
N THR A 141 -1.74 8.45 -0.63
CA THR A 141 -1.94 9.90 -0.79
C THR A 141 -1.33 10.36 -2.10
N PHE A 142 -2.18 10.87 -2.99
CA PHE A 142 -1.81 11.50 -4.25
C PHE A 142 -1.67 13.00 -4.02
N GLN A 143 -0.48 13.52 -4.29
CA GLN A 143 -0.14 14.94 -4.17
C GLN A 143 0.90 15.31 -5.24
N ARG A 144 0.93 16.57 -5.67
CA ARG A 144 1.92 17.12 -6.59
C ARG A 144 2.76 18.16 -5.87
#